data_AF-A0A6P3J029-F1
#
_entry.id   AF-A0A6P3J029-F1
#
_cell.length_a   1.000
_cell.length_b   1.000
_cell.length_c   1.000
_cell.angle_alpha   90.00
_cell.angle_beta   90.00
_cell.angle_gamma   90.00
#
_symmetry.space_group_name_H-M   'P 1'
#
loop_
_entity.id
_entity.type
_entity.pdbx_description
1 polymer ?
#
loop_
_entity_poly.entity_id
_entity_poly.type
_entity_poly.pdbx_seq_one_letter_code
_entity_poly.pdbx_strand_id
1 'polypeptide(L)'
;MAAGGLQVLGHMHQEVYQIMDEIKQGIQYVFQTRNPLSLAISGSGHCALEAALFNLLEPGDSFLVGVSGIWGQRAQDIAERIGRSPLTLPPGARVCPMVKAPGGHFTLPEVEEALARHKPVLLFLAHGESSTGVLQPLDGYGELCHRHQCLLLVDSVASLGGAPVYMDQQGECVPPPQPVGGP
;
A
#
# COMPACT_ATOMS: atom_id res chain seq x y z
N MET A 1 8.22 -13.71 -25.80
CA MET A 1 8.78 -14.03 -24.47
C MET A 1 10.15 -14.69 -24.65
N ALA A 2 11.23 -13.91 -24.69
CA ALA A 2 12.60 -14.44 -24.84
C ALA A 2 13.32 -14.66 -23.49
N ALA A 3 12.97 -13.88 -22.46
CA ALA A 3 13.66 -13.90 -21.17
C ALA A 3 13.47 -15.21 -20.37
N GLY A 4 12.30 -15.86 -20.47
CA GLY A 4 12.00 -17.07 -19.70
C GLY A 4 12.80 -18.33 -20.11
N GLY A 5 13.50 -18.29 -21.25
CA GLY A 5 14.35 -19.38 -21.73
C GLY A 5 15.85 -19.15 -21.52
N LEU A 6 16.23 -18.09 -20.81
CA LEU A 6 17.63 -17.79 -20.52
C LEU A 6 18.21 -18.76 -19.48
N GLN A 7 19.52 -18.95 -19.53
CA GLN A 7 20.22 -19.81 -18.59
C GLN A 7 20.21 -19.22 -17.17
N VAL A 8 20.07 -20.09 -16.18
CA VAL A 8 20.09 -19.70 -14.76
C VAL A 8 21.48 -19.19 -14.38
N LEU A 9 21.51 -18.06 -13.68
CA LEU A 9 22.70 -17.49 -13.04
C LEU A 9 22.69 -17.81 -11.54
N GLY A 10 23.88 -17.78 -10.91
CA GLY A 10 23.96 -17.84 -9.46
C GLY A 10 23.35 -16.59 -8.83
N HIS A 11 22.44 -16.76 -7.87
CA HIS A 11 21.64 -15.66 -7.29
C HIS A 11 22.44 -14.56 -6.57
N MET A 12 23.72 -14.80 -6.27
CA MET A 12 24.64 -13.83 -5.64
C MET A 12 25.76 -13.39 -6.59
N HIS A 13 25.68 -13.73 -7.87
CA HIS A 13 26.64 -13.27 -8.88
C HIS A 13 26.44 -11.77 -9.15
N GLN A 14 27.51 -11.10 -9.57
CA GLN A 14 27.51 -9.64 -9.81
C GLN A 14 26.45 -9.23 -10.85
N GLU A 15 26.25 -10.05 -11.88
CA GLU A 15 25.26 -9.83 -12.92
C GLU A 15 23.83 -9.85 -12.35
N VAL A 16 23.57 -10.67 -11.33
CA VAL A 16 22.25 -10.71 -10.67
C VAL A 16 22.02 -9.45 -9.84
N TYR A 17 23.03 -8.95 -9.12
CA TYR A 17 22.88 -7.67 -8.41
C TYR A 17 22.63 -6.51 -9.38
N GLN A 18 23.31 -6.49 -10.53
CA GLN A 18 23.06 -5.49 -11.56
C GLN A 18 21.60 -5.54 -12.05
N ILE A 19 21.07 -6.75 -12.30
CA ILE A 19 19.66 -6.94 -12.66
C ILE A 19 18.73 -6.47 -11.53
N MET A 20 19.05 -6.76 -10.27
CA MET A 20 18.25 -6.30 -9.11
C MET A 20 18.25 -4.77 -8.99
N ASP A 21 19.38 -4.11 -9.24
CA ASP A 21 19.49 -2.65 -9.23
C ASP A 21 18.68 -2.00 -10.36
N GLU A 22 18.71 -2.58 -11.56
CA GLU A 22 17.88 -2.13 -12.69
C GLU A 22 16.38 -2.34 -12.41
N ILE A 23 16.00 -3.47 -11.81
CA ILE A 23 14.63 -3.73 -11.36
C ILE A 23 14.21 -2.69 -10.33
N LYS A 24 15.07 -2.38 -9.34
CA LYS A 24 14.79 -1.34 -8.34
C LYS A 24 14.57 0.03 -8.99
N GLN A 25 15.40 0.43 -9.95
CA GLN A 25 15.22 1.67 -10.69
C GLN A 25 13.90 1.66 -11.49
N GLY A 26 13.55 0.53 -12.10
CA GLY A 26 12.26 0.34 -12.78
C GLY A 26 11.07 0.49 -11.83
N ILE A 27 11.13 -0.13 -10.65
CA ILE A 27 10.12 0.00 -9.58
C ILE A 27 9.99 1.47 -9.17
N GLN A 28 11.10 2.13 -8.87
CA GLN A 28 11.12 3.55 -8.50
C GLN A 28 10.50 4.44 -9.59
N TYR A 29 10.78 4.14 -10.86
CA TYR A 29 10.18 4.83 -11.98
C TYR A 29 8.67 4.61 -12.06
N VAL A 30 8.16 3.36 -12.04
CA VAL A 30 6.72 3.13 -12.21
C VAL A 30 5.90 3.62 -11.02
N PHE A 31 6.46 3.60 -9.81
CA PHE A 31 5.82 4.16 -8.61
C PHE A 31 6.05 5.67 -8.45
N GLN A 32 6.93 6.27 -9.27
CA GLN A 32 7.36 7.66 -9.14
C GLN A 32 7.82 7.97 -7.70
N THR A 33 8.77 7.17 -7.20
CA THR A 33 9.35 7.32 -5.86
C THR A 33 10.87 7.37 -5.90
N ARG A 34 11.46 8.11 -4.97
CA ARG A 34 12.90 8.14 -4.71
C ARG A 34 13.31 7.30 -3.50
N ASN A 35 12.37 6.57 -2.89
CA ASN A 35 12.64 5.79 -1.68
C ASN A 35 13.74 4.74 -1.95
N PRO A 36 14.86 4.76 -1.20
CA PRO A 36 15.91 3.76 -1.37
C PRO A 36 15.48 2.35 -0.93
N LEU A 37 14.46 2.23 -0.07
CA LEU A 37 13.84 0.97 0.32
C LEU A 37 12.76 0.57 -0.70
N SER A 38 13.20 0.33 -1.94
CA SER A 38 12.38 -0.22 -3.02
C SER A 38 12.97 -1.54 -3.48
N LEU A 39 12.19 -2.61 -3.45
CA LEU A 39 12.63 -3.96 -3.76
C LEU A 39 11.47 -4.84 -4.22
N ALA A 40 11.78 -5.92 -4.93
CA ALA A 40 10.81 -6.94 -5.29
C ALA A 40 10.69 -7.98 -4.16
N ILE A 41 9.45 -8.34 -3.83
CA ILE A 41 9.17 -9.45 -2.92
C ILE A 41 9.10 -10.75 -3.73
N SER A 42 9.84 -11.77 -3.30
CA SER A 42 9.85 -13.11 -3.92
C SER A 42 8.55 -13.87 -3.61
N GLY A 43 7.45 -13.43 -4.19
CA GLY A 43 6.11 -13.99 -3.98
C GLY A 43 5.07 -13.32 -4.88
N SER A 44 3.81 -13.71 -4.69
CA SER A 44 2.69 -13.06 -5.39
C SER A 44 2.35 -11.69 -4.75
N GLY A 45 1.42 -10.93 -5.34
CA GLY A 45 0.95 -9.66 -4.76
C GLY A 45 0.44 -9.80 -3.31
N HIS A 46 -0.17 -10.93 -2.96
CA HIS A 46 -0.56 -11.22 -1.58
C HIS A 46 0.63 -11.26 -0.62
N CYS A 47 1.78 -11.78 -1.07
CA CYS A 47 2.99 -11.84 -0.26
C CYS A 47 3.54 -10.44 0.02
N ALA A 48 3.37 -9.50 -0.92
CA ALA A 48 3.76 -8.10 -0.70
C ALA A 48 2.87 -7.42 0.35
N LEU A 49 1.56 -7.68 0.34
CA LEU A 49 0.64 -7.20 1.38
C LEU A 49 0.98 -7.77 2.76
N GLU A 50 1.26 -9.08 2.84
CA GLU A 50 1.72 -9.70 4.09
C GLU A 50 3.03 -9.06 4.55
N ALA A 51 4.04 -8.94 3.68
CA ALA A 51 5.31 -8.32 4.03
C ALA A 51 5.13 -6.89 4.58
N ALA A 52 4.25 -6.08 3.98
CA ALA A 52 3.95 -4.74 4.47
C ALA A 52 3.32 -4.79 5.87
N LEU A 53 2.25 -5.56 6.07
CA LEU A 53 1.54 -5.61 7.35
C LEU A 53 2.40 -6.20 8.48
N PHE A 54 3.21 -7.23 8.20
CA PHE A 54 4.12 -7.83 9.19
C PHE A 54 5.23 -6.89 9.65
N ASN A 55 5.65 -5.94 8.82
CA ASN A 55 6.72 -5.00 9.16
C ASN A 55 6.18 -3.68 9.76
N LEU A 56 4.92 -3.31 9.45
CA LEU A 56 4.35 -2.03 9.86
C LEU A 56 3.43 -2.10 11.08
N LEU A 57 2.95 -3.29 11.45
CA LEU A 57 2.05 -3.47 12.59
C LEU A 57 2.71 -4.24 13.71
N GLU A 58 2.67 -3.66 14.91
CA GLU A 58 3.00 -4.31 16.16
C GLU A 58 1.73 -4.78 16.90
N PRO A 59 1.86 -5.74 17.83
CA PRO A 59 0.78 -6.10 18.74
C PRO A 59 0.29 -4.89 19.55
N GLY A 60 -1.01 -4.63 19.54
CA GLY A 60 -1.65 -3.48 20.18
C GLY A 60 -1.89 -2.28 19.25
N ASP A 61 -1.26 -2.25 18.07
CA ASP A 61 -1.43 -1.15 17.12
C ASP A 61 -2.85 -1.07 16.57
N SER A 62 -3.35 0.15 16.38
CA SER A 62 -4.64 0.34 15.74
C SER A 62 -4.46 0.40 14.22
N PHE A 63 -5.17 -0.46 13.49
CA PHE A 63 -5.09 -0.56 12.04
C PHE A 63 -6.44 -0.22 11.42
N LEU A 64 -6.49 0.79 10.56
CA LEU A 64 -7.69 1.19 9.83
C LEU A 64 -7.65 0.60 8.42
N VAL A 65 -8.72 -0.05 8.00
CA VAL A 65 -8.76 -0.74 6.70
C VAL A 65 -10.00 -0.36 5.91
N GLY A 66 -9.81 0.15 4.69
CA GLY A 66 -10.89 0.40 3.74
C GLY A 66 -11.34 -0.90 3.06
N VAL A 67 -12.54 -1.38 3.40
CA VAL A 67 -13.15 -2.59 2.84
C VAL A 67 -14.23 -2.21 1.83
N SER A 68 -13.84 -2.01 0.57
CA SER A 68 -14.74 -1.81 -0.58
C SER A 68 -14.83 -3.02 -1.52
N GLY A 69 -14.07 -4.08 -1.22
CA GLY A 69 -14.02 -5.33 -1.98
C GLY A 69 -13.09 -6.36 -1.33
N ILE A 70 -12.63 -7.34 -2.11
CA ILE A 70 -11.86 -8.48 -1.61
C ILE A 70 -10.50 -8.09 -1.01
N TRP A 71 -9.86 -7.04 -1.52
CA TRP A 71 -8.51 -6.66 -1.08
C TRP A 71 -8.51 -6.07 0.33
N GLY A 72 -9.52 -5.24 0.65
CA GLY A 72 -9.74 -4.78 2.03
C GLY A 72 -10.07 -5.92 2.99
N GLN A 73 -10.91 -6.88 2.57
CA GLN A 73 -11.19 -8.08 3.38
C GLN A 73 -9.94 -8.90 3.65
N ARG A 74 -9.06 -9.01 2.65
CA ARG A 74 -7.80 -9.75 2.75
C ARG A 74 -6.81 -9.06 3.68
N ALA A 75 -6.67 -7.74 3.57
CA ALA A 75 -5.84 -6.95 4.49
C ALA A 75 -6.33 -7.07 5.94
N GLN A 76 -7.65 -7.04 6.15
CA GLN A 76 -8.28 -7.29 7.45
C GLN A 76 -7.93 -8.70 7.98
N ASP A 77 -8.14 -9.75 7.19
CA ASP A 77 -7.85 -11.15 7.59
C ASP A 77 -6.37 -11.34 7.97
N ILE A 78 -5.44 -10.75 7.21
CA ILE A 78 -4.00 -10.79 7.53
C ILE A 78 -3.71 -10.09 8.86
N ALA A 79 -4.20 -8.86 9.04
CA ALA A 79 -3.95 -8.08 10.26
C ALA A 79 -4.54 -8.75 11.51
N GLU A 80 -5.73 -9.34 11.41
CA GLU A 80 -6.33 -10.12 12.49
C GLU A 80 -5.49 -11.36 12.85
N ARG A 81 -4.83 -11.99 11.88
CA ARG A 81 -3.98 -13.17 12.11
C ARG A 81 -2.64 -12.82 12.73
N ILE A 82 -2.00 -11.72 12.32
CA ILE A 82 -0.82 -11.16 13.00
C ILE A 82 -1.12 -11.02 14.49
N GLY A 83 -2.36 -10.66 14.81
CA GLY A 83 -2.82 -10.46 16.17
C GLY A 83 -3.18 -11.68 17.01
N ARG A 84 -3.24 -12.87 16.44
CA ARG A 84 -3.68 -14.10 17.12
C ARG A 84 -2.53 -14.97 17.64
N SER A 85 -1.30 -14.48 17.67
CA SER A 85 -0.19 -15.22 18.28
C SER A 85 -0.48 -15.45 19.78
N PRO A 86 -0.65 -16.70 20.24
CA PRO A 86 -1.05 -17.01 21.62
C PRO A 86 0.02 -16.66 22.67
N LEU A 87 1.23 -16.30 22.22
CA LEU A 87 2.36 -15.88 23.06
C LEU A 87 2.43 -14.36 23.24
N THR A 88 1.52 -13.60 22.62
CA THR A 88 1.58 -12.13 22.58
C THR A 88 0.44 -11.55 23.38
N LEU A 89 0.76 -11.02 24.55
CA LEU A 89 -0.14 -10.19 25.35
C LEU A 89 0.40 -8.77 25.34
N PRO A 90 -0.39 -7.76 24.91
CA PRO A 90 -1.80 -7.84 24.51
C PRO A 90 -2.03 -8.46 23.11
N PRO A 91 -3.25 -8.95 22.82
CA PRO A 91 -3.57 -9.57 21.54
C PRO A 91 -3.55 -8.54 20.42
N GLY A 92 -2.53 -8.60 19.57
CA GLY A 92 -2.60 -8.17 18.18
C GLY A 92 -2.95 -6.75 17.80
N ALA A 93 -2.83 -6.45 16.50
CA ALA A 93 -3.31 -5.18 15.98
C ALA A 93 -4.85 -5.09 16.13
N ARG A 94 -5.34 -3.99 16.70
CA ARG A 94 -6.76 -3.66 16.76
C ARG A 94 -7.24 -3.22 15.38
N VAL A 95 -7.86 -4.14 14.65
CA VAL A 95 -8.40 -3.86 13.31
C VAL A 95 -9.71 -3.09 13.39
N CYS A 96 -9.79 -1.98 12.64
CA CYS A 96 -10.94 -1.08 12.55
C CYS A 96 -11.36 -0.99 11.07
N PRO A 97 -12.33 -1.78 10.61
CA PRO A 97 -12.75 -1.75 9.21
C PRO A 97 -13.72 -0.61 8.92
N MET A 98 -13.49 0.11 7.82
CA MET A 98 -14.48 0.96 7.16
C MET A 98 -15.09 0.15 6.03
N VAL A 99 -16.37 -0.20 6.11
CA VAL A 99 -17.01 -1.09 5.13
C VAL A 99 -17.89 -0.28 4.19
N LYS A 100 -17.71 -0.49 2.88
CA LYS A 100 -18.62 0.00 1.84
C LYS A 100 -19.23 -1.16 1.06
N ALA A 101 -20.41 -0.91 0.51
CA ALA A 101 -21.00 -1.82 -0.47
C ALA A 101 -20.09 -1.91 -1.71
N PRO A 102 -20.07 -3.05 -2.42
CA PRO A 102 -19.34 -3.19 -3.68
C PRO A 102 -19.66 -2.05 -4.65
N GLY A 103 -18.63 -1.45 -5.26
CA GLY A 103 -18.78 -0.28 -6.13
C GLY A 103 -18.57 1.07 -5.43
N GLY A 104 -18.46 1.11 -4.11
CA GLY A 104 -18.14 2.32 -3.35
C GLY A 104 -16.64 2.59 -3.23
N HIS A 105 -16.28 3.87 -3.09
CA HIS A 105 -14.93 4.34 -2.72
C HIS A 105 -15.02 5.19 -1.43
N PHE A 106 -13.93 5.31 -0.69
CA PHE A 106 -13.85 6.12 0.53
C PHE A 106 -13.57 7.57 0.17
N THR A 107 -14.21 8.51 0.86
CA THR A 107 -13.98 9.95 0.70
C THR A 107 -13.10 10.48 1.83
N LEU A 108 -12.43 11.62 1.61
CA LEU A 108 -11.58 12.25 2.64
C LEU A 108 -12.33 12.49 3.97
N PRO A 109 -13.58 13.02 3.99
CA PRO A 109 -14.30 13.21 5.26
C PRO A 109 -14.60 11.90 6.00
N GLU A 110 -14.96 10.84 5.27
CA GLU A 110 -15.19 9.52 5.88
C GLU A 110 -13.91 8.95 6.51
N VAL A 111 -12.78 9.10 5.80
CA VAL A 111 -11.47 8.68 6.31
C VAL A 111 -11.04 9.54 7.50
N GLU A 112 -11.25 10.85 7.47
CA GLU A 112 -10.89 11.77 8.56
C GLU A 112 -11.68 11.47 9.84
N GLU A 113 -12.99 11.21 9.73
CA GLU A 113 -13.83 10.79 10.86
C GLU A 113 -13.30 9.49 11.48
N ALA A 114 -12.94 8.52 10.64
CA ALA A 114 -12.42 7.24 11.10
C ALA A 114 -11.02 7.35 11.71
N LEU A 115 -10.13 8.17 11.14
CA LEU A 115 -8.81 8.48 11.70
C LEU A 115 -8.94 9.13 13.08
N ALA A 116 -9.83 10.12 13.23
CA ALA A 116 -10.07 10.80 14.51
C ALA A 116 -10.64 9.85 15.58
N ARG A 117 -11.55 8.95 15.18
CA ARG A 117 -12.19 7.97 16.07
C ARG A 117 -11.24 6.87 16.52
N HIS A 118 -10.54 6.25 15.57
CA HIS A 118 -9.78 5.03 15.82
C HIS A 118 -8.30 5.29 16.11
N LYS A 119 -7.77 6.46 15.75
CA LYS A 119 -6.36 6.84 15.93
C LYS A 119 -5.40 5.73 15.47
N PRO A 120 -5.53 5.26 14.21
CA PRO A 120 -4.69 4.18 13.71
C PRO A 120 -3.26 4.65 13.46
N VAL A 121 -2.30 3.72 13.58
CA VAL A 121 -0.91 3.94 13.13
C VAL A 121 -0.77 3.69 11.63
N LEU A 122 -1.71 2.95 11.03
CA LEU A 122 -1.70 2.55 9.63
C LEU A 122 -3.12 2.54 9.04
N LEU A 123 -3.29 3.15 7.87
CA LEU A 123 -4.46 3.07 7.00
C LEU A 123 -4.13 2.24 5.77
N PHE A 124 -4.97 1.25 5.45
CA PHE A 124 -4.92 0.54 4.17
C PHE A 124 -6.05 0.99 3.22
N LEU A 125 -5.70 1.26 1.97
CA LEU A 125 -6.64 1.49 0.86
C LEU A 125 -6.23 0.71 -0.39
N ALA A 126 -7.20 0.08 -1.06
CA ALA A 126 -6.98 -0.47 -2.40
C ALA A 126 -7.18 0.65 -3.44
N HIS A 127 -6.11 1.02 -4.16
CA HIS A 127 -6.18 2.00 -5.24
C HIS A 127 -7.04 1.46 -6.39
N GLY A 128 -6.70 0.27 -6.89
CA GLY A 128 -7.51 -0.44 -7.88
C GLY A 128 -8.20 -1.63 -7.23
N GLU A 129 -9.47 -1.49 -6.87
CA GLU A 129 -10.25 -2.61 -6.32
C GLU A 129 -10.76 -3.50 -7.46
N SER A 130 -9.93 -4.44 -7.89
CA SER A 130 -10.22 -5.27 -9.07
C SER A 130 -11.44 -6.18 -8.92
N SER A 131 -11.89 -6.49 -7.71
CA SER A 131 -13.12 -7.28 -7.51
C SER A 131 -14.40 -6.51 -7.82
N THR A 132 -14.34 -5.19 -7.82
CA THR A 132 -15.49 -4.32 -8.09
C THR A 132 -15.27 -3.35 -9.26
N GLY A 133 -14.04 -3.24 -9.76
CA GLY A 133 -13.66 -2.30 -10.82
C GLY A 133 -13.59 -0.84 -10.35
N VAL A 134 -13.51 -0.59 -9.04
CA VAL A 134 -13.45 0.76 -8.47
C VAL A 134 -12.02 1.26 -8.42
N LEU A 135 -11.83 2.51 -8.83
CA LEU A 135 -10.58 3.26 -8.63
C LEU A 135 -10.76 4.23 -7.46
N GLN A 136 -10.01 4.03 -6.38
CA GLN A 136 -9.99 4.90 -5.20
C GLN A 136 -9.10 6.13 -5.46
N PRO A 137 -9.62 7.37 -5.37
CA PRO A 137 -8.77 8.55 -5.43
C PRO A 137 -7.72 8.53 -4.31
N LEU A 138 -6.48 8.95 -4.61
CA LEU A 138 -5.37 8.97 -3.65
C LEU A 138 -4.93 10.39 -3.25
N ASP A 139 -5.33 11.41 -3.99
CA ASP A 139 -4.94 12.79 -3.72
C ASP A 139 -5.50 13.26 -2.36
N GLY A 140 -4.62 13.82 -1.53
CA GLY A 140 -4.95 14.32 -0.18
C GLY A 140 -5.02 13.28 0.93
N TYR A 141 -5.01 11.97 0.61
CA TYR A 141 -5.08 10.92 1.63
C TYR A 141 -3.77 10.79 2.42
N GLY A 142 -2.61 10.91 1.76
CA GLY A 142 -1.31 10.91 2.43
C GLY A 142 -1.18 12.06 3.43
N GLU A 143 -1.50 13.27 2.99
CA GLU A 143 -1.55 14.46 3.85
C GLU A 143 -2.49 14.24 5.06
N LEU A 144 -3.72 13.80 4.80
CA LEU A 144 -4.70 13.54 5.84
C LEU A 144 -4.20 12.52 6.87
N CYS A 145 -3.61 11.40 6.43
CA CYS A 145 -3.03 10.41 7.33
C CYS A 145 -1.90 11.00 8.19
N HIS A 146 -1.00 11.79 7.59
CA HIS A 146 0.10 12.43 8.31
C HIS A 146 -0.35 13.43 9.39
N ARG A 147 -1.43 14.19 9.14
CA ARG A 147 -2.04 15.07 10.17
C ARG A 147 -2.50 14.30 11.40
N HIS A 148 -2.84 13.02 11.24
CA HIS A 148 -3.26 12.10 12.31
C HIS A 148 -2.16 11.14 12.78
N GLN A 149 -0.90 11.36 12.39
CA GLN A 149 0.24 10.48 12.72
C GLN A 149 0.02 9.03 12.29
N CYS A 150 -0.64 8.85 11.14
CA CYS A 150 -0.97 7.56 10.54
C CYS A 150 -0.17 7.39 9.24
N LEU A 151 0.33 6.17 9.00
CA LEU A 151 0.93 5.78 7.73
C LEU A 151 -0.16 5.41 6.72
N LEU A 152 0.09 5.68 5.44
CA LEU A 152 -0.79 5.26 4.34
C LEU A 152 -0.15 4.08 3.58
N LEU A 153 -0.83 2.93 3.57
CA LEU A 153 -0.51 1.77 2.75
C LEU A 153 -1.52 1.63 1.62
N VAL A 154 -1.02 1.58 0.39
CA VAL A 154 -1.85 1.51 -0.83
C VAL A 154 -1.60 0.22 -1.58
N ASP A 155 -2.65 -0.52 -1.89
CA ASP A 155 -2.60 -1.63 -2.86
C ASP A 155 -2.84 -1.08 -4.27
N SER A 156 -1.79 -1.11 -5.10
CA SER A 156 -1.85 -0.71 -6.51
C SER A 156 -1.65 -1.87 -7.48
N VAL A 157 -1.86 -3.13 -7.05
CA VAL A 157 -1.60 -4.32 -7.87
C VAL A 157 -2.37 -4.28 -9.19
N ALA A 158 -3.64 -3.84 -9.14
CA ALA A 158 -4.50 -3.78 -10.32
C ALA A 158 -4.47 -2.43 -11.06
N SER A 159 -3.87 -1.38 -10.48
CA SER A 159 -3.92 -0.02 -11.03
C SER A 159 -2.57 0.50 -11.51
N LEU A 160 -1.44 -0.03 -11.04
CA LEU A 160 -0.11 0.43 -11.43
C LEU A 160 0.09 0.30 -12.95
N GLY A 161 0.48 1.39 -13.60
CA GLY A 161 0.62 1.48 -15.06
C GLY A 161 -0.70 1.66 -15.83
N GLY A 162 -1.86 1.44 -15.20
CA GLY A 162 -3.19 1.67 -15.78
C GLY A 162 -3.88 2.94 -15.28
N ALA A 163 -3.49 3.45 -14.12
CA ALA A 163 -3.97 4.70 -13.52
C ALA A 163 -2.79 5.48 -12.90
N PRO A 164 -2.92 6.82 -12.74
CA PRO A 164 -1.86 7.64 -12.15
C PRO A 164 -1.54 7.24 -10.71
N VAL A 165 -0.27 6.98 -10.42
CA VAL A 165 0.28 6.76 -9.08
C VAL A 165 1.55 7.58 -8.96
N TYR A 166 1.58 8.50 -8.01
CA TYR A 166 2.73 9.35 -7.71
C TYR A 166 3.10 9.17 -6.24
N MET A 167 3.77 8.07 -5.90
CA MET A 167 3.91 7.61 -4.51
C MET A 167 4.46 8.69 -3.57
N ASP A 168 5.54 9.38 -3.94
CA ASP A 168 6.11 10.43 -3.09
C ASP A 168 5.18 11.65 -3.03
N GLN A 169 4.69 12.12 -4.18
CA GLN A 169 3.85 13.31 -4.26
C GLN A 169 2.50 13.16 -3.54
N GLN A 170 1.86 11.99 -3.65
CA GLN A 170 0.57 11.68 -3.03
C GLN A 170 0.72 11.27 -1.56
N GLY A 171 1.91 10.80 -1.16
CA GLY A 171 2.27 10.54 0.22
C GLY A 171 2.63 11.81 0.99
N GLU A 172 3.30 12.76 0.35
CA GLU A 172 3.73 14.00 0.99
C GLU A 172 2.57 15.00 1.19
N CYS A 173 2.72 15.85 2.21
CA CYS A 173 1.93 17.07 2.37
C CYS A 173 2.44 18.12 1.36
N VAL A 174 2.25 17.89 0.06
CA VAL A 174 2.52 18.89 -0.96
C VAL A 174 1.18 19.41 -1.47
N PRO A 175 0.93 20.73 -1.46
CA PRO A 175 -0.23 21.28 -2.14
C PRO A 175 -0.23 20.85 -3.61
N PRO A 176 -1.40 20.66 -4.24
CA PRO A 176 -1.47 20.20 -5.62
C PRO A 176 -0.60 21.09 -6.51
N PRO A 177 0.09 20.53 -7.50
CA PRO A 177 0.90 21.32 -8.41
C PRO A 177 -0.01 22.38 -9.05
N GLN A 178 0.35 23.65 -8.88
CA GLN A 178 -0.29 24.74 -9.60
C GLN A 178 -0.24 24.37 -11.09
N PRO A 179 -1.36 24.53 -11.85
CA PRO A 179 -1.31 24.29 -13.28
C PRO A 179 -0.16 25.13 -13.84
N VAL A 180 0.73 24.48 -14.59
CA VAL A 180 1.80 25.15 -15.30
C VAL A 180 1.12 25.99 -16.38
N GLY A 181 0.71 27.20 -16.00
CA GLY A 181 0.30 28.24 -16.92
C GLY A 181 1.54 28.66 -17.69
N GLY A 182 1.73 28.03 -18.84
CA GLY A 182 2.53 28.63 -19.90
C GLY A 182 1.73 29.77 -20.56
N PRO A 183 2.41 30.81 -21.07
CA PRO A 183 1.79 31.83 -21.91
C PRO A 183 1.20 31.25 -23.22
#